data_AF-V5V601-F1
#
_entry.id   AF-V5V601-F1
#
_cell.length_a   1.000
_cell.length_b   1.000
_cell.length_c   1.000
_cell.angle_alpha   90.00
_cell.angle_beta   90.00
_cell.angle_gamma   90.00
#
_symmetry.space_group_name_H-M   'P 1'
#
loop_
_entity.id
_entity.type
_entity.pdbx_description
1 polymer ?
#
loop_
_entity_poly.entity_id
_entity_poly.type
_entity_poly.pdbx_seq_one_letter_code
_entity_poly.pdbx_strand_id
1 'polypeptide(L)'
;MKKNIQRWMVAIALGVGISGATIPPPVVAQTSGGLLTAEQMKKLNLSVEQKQAVLRLTLRTNDRILKILDRDQQRIFRNAIKQGKSTGEAMNLVALRPDQKTQLSKVMQDTRVEMLTILTPEQVKQLQASQ
;
A
#
# COMPACT_ATOMS: atom_id res chain seq x y z
N MET A 1 -8.94 -26.84 -28.44
CA MET A 1 -9.46 -25.97 -27.35
C MET A 1 -8.39 -24.97 -26.98
N LYS A 2 -8.64 -23.67 -27.23
CA LYS A 2 -7.67 -22.57 -27.13
C LYS A 2 -7.46 -22.17 -25.66
N LYS A 3 -6.22 -22.26 -25.16
CA LYS A 3 -5.80 -21.68 -23.87
C LYS A 3 -5.52 -20.19 -24.08
N ASN A 4 -6.45 -19.34 -23.64
CA ASN A 4 -6.26 -17.89 -23.57
C ASN A 4 -5.36 -17.55 -22.38
N ILE A 5 -4.05 -17.45 -22.64
CA ILE A 5 -3.09 -16.86 -21.71
C ILE A 5 -2.90 -15.41 -22.17
N GLN A 6 -3.65 -14.48 -21.57
CA GLN A 6 -3.36 -13.05 -21.70
C GLN A 6 -2.03 -12.77 -20.98
N ARG A 7 -0.95 -12.79 -21.75
CA ARG A 7 0.33 -12.16 -21.44
C ARG A 7 0.07 -10.68 -21.20
N TRP A 8 0.15 -10.25 -19.95
CA TRP A 8 0.35 -8.84 -19.63
C TRP A 8 1.75 -8.45 -20.09
N MET A 9 1.84 -7.85 -21.28
CA MET A 9 3.07 -7.23 -21.76
C MET A 9 3.34 -5.98 -20.91
N VAL A 10 4.35 -6.05 -20.05
CA VAL A 10 5.04 -4.84 -19.56
C VAL A 10 5.87 -4.34 -20.73
N ALA A 11 5.37 -3.31 -21.42
CA ALA A 11 6.14 -2.64 -22.46
C ALA A 11 7.22 -1.78 -21.80
N ILE A 12 8.42 -2.35 -21.66
CA ILE A 12 9.64 -1.55 -21.45
C ILE A 12 10.07 -1.10 -22.84
N ALA A 13 9.63 0.10 -23.24
CA ALA A 13 10.17 0.75 -24.42
C ALA A 13 11.57 1.27 -24.09
N LEU A 14 12.60 0.54 -24.53
CA LEU A 14 13.98 1.02 -24.57
C LEU A 14 14.08 2.10 -25.65
N GLY A 15 14.27 3.34 -25.21
CA GLY A 15 14.37 4.51 -26.07
C GLY A 15 15.69 4.58 -26.82
N VAL A 16 15.61 5.03 -28.07
CA VAL A 16 16.74 5.63 -28.78
C VAL A 16 16.46 7.13 -28.90
N GLY A 17 17.33 7.91 -28.26
CA GLY A 17 17.73 9.26 -28.66
C GLY A 17 16.85 10.43 -28.23
N ILE A 18 17.24 11.14 -27.16
CA ILE A 18 17.20 12.60 -27.13
C ILE A 18 18.29 13.12 -26.19
N SER A 19 19.19 13.91 -26.76
CA SER A 19 20.18 14.73 -26.06
C SER A 19 19.49 15.64 -25.03
N GLY A 20 20.07 15.75 -23.83
CA GLY A 20 19.93 16.94 -22.99
C GLY A 20 18.54 17.27 -22.43
N ALA A 21 17.82 16.31 -21.84
CA ALA A 21 16.68 16.62 -20.97
C ALA A 21 16.82 15.86 -19.65
N THR A 22 16.90 16.59 -18.54
CA THR A 22 16.81 16.04 -17.18
C THR A 22 15.52 15.24 -17.07
N ILE A 23 15.63 13.91 -17.06
CA ILE A 23 14.50 13.02 -16.85
C ILE A 23 13.97 13.32 -15.44
N PRO A 24 12.75 13.88 -15.26
CA PRO A 24 12.17 13.93 -13.93
C PRO A 24 12.07 12.47 -13.45
N PRO A 25 12.49 12.16 -12.21
CA PRO A 25 12.42 10.79 -11.70
C PRO A 25 10.99 10.27 -11.88
N PRO A 26 10.82 8.98 -12.26
CA PRO A 26 9.51 8.42 -12.48
C PRO A 26 8.67 8.68 -11.24
N VAL A 27 7.61 9.47 -11.42
CA VAL A 27 6.61 9.75 -10.41
C VAL A 27 6.15 8.38 -9.94
N VAL A 28 6.51 8.02 -8.71
CA VAL A 28 6.03 6.80 -8.05
C VAL A 28 4.52 6.92 -8.05
N ALA A 29 3.91 6.32 -9.07
CA ALA A 29 2.49 6.37 -9.30
C ALA A 29 1.84 5.80 -8.06
N GLN A 30 1.11 6.69 -7.38
CA GLN A 30 0.11 6.46 -6.35
C GLN A 30 -0.17 4.97 -6.18
N THR A 31 0.53 4.32 -5.25
CA THR A 31 0.16 2.98 -4.79
C THR A 31 -1.10 3.17 -3.95
N SER A 32 -2.19 3.28 -4.67
CA SER A 32 -3.52 3.41 -4.15
C SER A 32 -3.83 2.02 -3.55
N GLY A 33 -3.83 1.94 -2.22
CA GLY A 33 -3.59 0.68 -1.48
C GLY A 33 -2.66 0.74 -0.26
N GLY A 34 -2.07 1.90 0.05
CA GLY A 34 -1.09 2.11 1.12
C GLY A 34 -1.63 2.01 2.55
N LEU A 35 -0.74 1.81 3.52
CA LEU A 35 -1.04 2.03 4.95
C LEU A 35 -1.25 3.50 5.30
N LEU A 36 -0.67 4.40 4.50
CA LEU A 36 -0.86 5.84 4.56
C LEU A 36 -1.56 6.29 3.28
N THR A 37 -2.46 7.26 3.40
CA THR A 37 -3.06 7.91 2.22
C THR A 37 -2.02 8.76 1.49
N ALA A 38 -2.28 9.09 0.22
CA ALA A 38 -1.41 9.97 -0.56
C ALA A 38 -1.22 11.34 0.14
N GLU A 39 -2.30 11.88 0.71
CA GLU A 39 -2.27 13.14 1.46
C GLU A 39 -1.43 13.03 2.74
N GLN A 40 -1.54 11.94 3.50
CA GLN A 40 -0.70 11.71 4.68
C GLN A 40 0.78 11.61 4.31
N MET A 41 1.11 10.88 3.23
CA MET A 41 2.50 10.77 2.76
C MET A 41 3.06 12.12 2.31
N LYS A 42 2.24 12.95 1.65
CA LYS A 42 2.61 14.31 1.25
C LYS A 42 2.83 15.21 2.47
N LYS A 43 1.92 15.17 3.45
CA LYS A 43 2.01 15.98 4.68
C LYS A 43 3.24 15.63 5.51
N LEU A 44 3.58 14.34 5.62
CA LEU A 44 4.74 13.87 6.37
C LEU A 44 6.08 14.12 5.66
N ASN A 45 6.04 14.60 4.40
CA ASN A 45 7.21 14.84 3.57
C ASN A 45 8.19 13.65 3.57
N LEU A 46 7.67 12.43 3.35
CA LEU A 46 8.48 11.21 3.44
C LEU A 46 9.62 11.21 2.42
N SER A 47 10.81 10.79 2.86
CA SER A 47 11.94 10.55 1.96
C SER A 47 11.65 9.41 0.98
N VAL A 48 12.49 9.25 -0.05
CA VAL A 48 12.35 8.15 -1.02
C VAL A 48 12.49 6.79 -0.32
N GLU A 49 13.47 6.67 0.58
CA GLU A 49 13.75 5.46 1.35
C GLU A 49 12.57 5.14 2.28
N GLN A 50 12.01 6.15 2.95
CA GLN A 50 10.83 6.00 3.80
C GLN A 50 9.62 5.54 3.00
N LYS A 51 9.33 6.15 1.84
CA LYS A 51 8.24 5.72 0.95
C LYS A 51 8.39 4.25 0.54
N GLN A 52 9.61 3.82 0.23
CA GLN A 52 9.87 2.44 -0.14
C GLN A 52 9.76 1.47 1.05
N ALA A 53 10.15 1.89 2.25
CA ALA A 53 9.92 1.13 3.47
C ALA A 53 8.43 0.99 3.79
N VAL A 54 7.65 2.07 3.70
CA VAL A 54 6.18 2.07 3.88
C VAL A 54 5.51 1.15 2.86
N LEU A 55 5.95 1.16 1.60
CA LEU A 55 5.42 0.27 0.56
C LEU A 55 5.69 -1.21 0.90
N ARG A 56 6.92 -1.55 1.31
CA ARG A 56 7.26 -2.93 1.74
C ARG A 56 6.43 -3.37 2.93
N LEU A 57 6.23 -2.48 3.92
CA LEU A 57 5.40 -2.75 5.08
C LEU A 57 3.92 -2.93 4.69
N THR A 58 3.43 -2.12 3.74
CA THR A 58 2.06 -2.23 3.20
C THR A 58 1.85 -3.60 2.54
N LEU A 59 2.75 -4.02 1.66
CA LEU A 59 2.65 -5.31 0.97
C LEU A 59 2.62 -6.49 1.95
N ARG A 60 3.51 -6.47 2.95
CA ARG A 60 3.57 -7.49 4.00
C ARG A 60 2.30 -7.49 4.86
N THR A 61 1.78 -6.31 5.19
CA THR A 61 0.55 -6.18 5.98
C THR A 61 -0.63 -6.74 5.19
N ASN A 62 -0.78 -6.38 3.92
CA ASN A 62 -1.84 -6.88 3.06
C ASN A 62 -1.79 -8.40 2.92
N ASP A 63 -0.60 -9.01 2.81
CA ASP A 63 -0.46 -10.47 2.81
C ASP A 63 -0.94 -11.12 4.12
N ARG A 64 -0.57 -10.54 5.27
CA ARG A 64 -1.02 -11.01 6.60
C ARG A 64 -2.54 -10.90 6.74
N ILE A 65 -3.13 -9.81 6.27
CA ILE A 65 -4.60 -9.63 6.25
C ILE A 65 -5.25 -10.72 5.41
N LEU A 66 -4.78 -10.94 4.18
CA LEU A 66 -5.39 -11.90 3.25
C LEU A 66 -5.41 -13.32 3.83
N LYS A 67 -4.47 -13.68 4.70
CA LYS A 67 -4.45 -14.98 5.41
C LYS A 67 -5.53 -15.13 6.48
N ILE A 68 -6.05 -14.01 7.01
CA ILE A 68 -7.12 -13.98 8.01
C ILE A 68 -8.51 -14.01 7.33
N LEU A 69 -8.60 -13.41 6.14
CA LEU A 69 -9.84 -13.27 5.39
C LEU A 69 -10.23 -14.57 4.66
N ASP A 70 -11.53 -14.83 4.58
CA ASP A 70 -12.05 -15.88 3.70
C ASP A 70 -12.09 -15.43 2.22
N ARG A 71 -12.48 -16.34 1.32
CA ARG A 71 -12.42 -16.11 -0.12
C ARG A 71 -13.25 -14.90 -0.59
N ASP A 72 -14.43 -14.69 -0.02
CA ASP A 72 -15.30 -13.58 -0.41
C ASP A 72 -14.78 -12.26 0.13
N GLN A 73 -14.36 -12.24 1.38
CA GLN A 73 -13.73 -11.08 2.01
C GLN A 73 -12.43 -10.68 1.30
N GLN A 74 -11.60 -11.65 0.89
CA GLN A 74 -10.39 -11.41 0.10
C GLN A 74 -10.71 -10.71 -1.23
N ARG A 75 -11.80 -11.09 -1.90
CA ARG A 75 -12.24 -10.46 -3.15
C ARG A 75 -12.62 -9.00 -2.93
N ILE A 76 -13.42 -8.71 -1.90
CA ILE A 76 -13.82 -7.34 -1.55
C ILE A 76 -12.58 -6.49 -1.24
N PHE A 77 -11.69 -7.01 -0.38
CA PHE A 77 -10.46 -6.33 0.00
C PHE A 77 -9.57 -6.03 -1.23
N ARG A 78 -9.27 -7.03 -2.07
CA ARG A 78 -8.44 -6.83 -3.27
C ARG A 78 -9.07 -5.85 -4.25
N ASN A 79 -10.39 -5.86 -4.40
CA ASN A 79 -11.09 -4.93 -5.28
C ASN A 79 -10.98 -3.49 -4.75
N ALA A 80 -11.12 -3.30 -3.43
CA ALA A 80 -10.93 -2.00 -2.80
C ALA A 80 -9.50 -1.44 -3.01
N ILE A 81 -8.48 -2.28 -2.83
CA ILE A 81 -7.08 -1.92 -3.10
C ILE A 81 -6.90 -1.56 -4.58
N LYS A 82 -7.44 -2.34 -5.52
CA LYS A 82 -7.37 -2.03 -6.97
C LYS A 82 -8.07 -0.72 -7.34
N GLN A 83 -9.12 -0.34 -6.61
CA GLN A 83 -9.81 0.95 -6.77
C GLN A 83 -9.06 2.10 -6.08
N GLY A 84 -7.96 1.78 -5.41
CA GLY A 84 -7.06 2.75 -4.86
C GLY A 84 -7.29 3.13 -3.40
N LYS A 85 -8.19 2.43 -2.72
CA LYS A 85 -8.43 2.61 -1.29
C LYS A 85 -7.21 2.16 -0.49
N SER A 86 -6.89 2.86 0.58
CA SER A 86 -5.88 2.43 1.55
C SER A 86 -6.23 1.08 2.18
N THR A 87 -5.26 0.43 2.80
CA THR A 87 -5.48 -0.80 3.57
C THR A 87 -6.60 -0.64 4.60
N GLY A 88 -6.62 0.50 5.32
CA GLY A 88 -7.65 0.78 6.33
C GLY A 88 -9.05 0.95 5.73
N GLU A 89 -9.17 1.73 4.65
CA GLU A 89 -10.44 1.91 3.94
C GLU A 89 -10.96 0.60 3.33
N ALA A 90 -10.06 -0.22 2.78
CA ALA A 90 -10.40 -1.53 2.25
C ALA A 90 -10.94 -2.46 3.34
N MET A 91 -10.34 -2.43 4.54
CA MET A 91 -10.82 -3.22 5.69
C MET A 91 -12.21 -2.79 6.18
N ASN A 92 -12.53 -1.50 6.12
CA ASN A 92 -13.85 -1.01 6.51
C ASN A 92 -14.99 -1.54 5.62
N LEU A 93 -14.67 -2.00 4.41
CA LEU A 93 -15.63 -2.60 3.47
C LEU A 93 -15.83 -4.10 3.68
N VAL A 94 -14.95 -4.74 4.46
CA VAL A 94 -14.98 -6.19 4.69
C VAL A 94 -15.79 -6.49 5.95
N ALA A 95 -16.83 -7.29 5.82
CA ALA A 95 -17.59 -7.76 6.97
C ALA A 95 -16.79 -8.83 7.74
N LEU A 96 -16.16 -8.44 8.85
CA LEU A 96 -15.29 -9.31 9.66
C LEU A 96 -16.03 -10.03 10.78
N ARG A 97 -15.70 -11.30 10.98
CA ARG A 97 -16.11 -12.08 12.15
C ARG A 97 -15.32 -11.64 13.41
N PRO A 98 -15.82 -11.90 14.63
CA PRO A 98 -15.16 -11.48 15.88
C PRO A 98 -13.71 -12.00 16.04
N ASP A 99 -13.46 -13.26 15.67
CA ASP A 99 -12.13 -13.87 15.67
C ASP A 99 -11.17 -13.17 14.69
N GLN A 100 -11.67 -12.85 13.49
CA GLN A 100 -10.91 -12.14 12.47
C GLN A 100 -10.60 -10.71 12.90
N LYS A 101 -11.54 -10.01 13.55
CA LYS A 101 -11.31 -8.67 14.12
C LYS A 101 -10.17 -8.67 15.14
N THR A 102 -10.12 -9.69 15.99
CA THR A 102 -9.04 -9.85 16.98
C THR A 102 -7.70 -10.07 16.30
N GLN A 103 -7.63 -11.01 15.36
CA GLN A 103 -6.39 -11.28 14.61
C GLN A 103 -5.92 -10.06 13.82
N LEU A 104 -6.86 -9.35 13.18
CA LEU A 104 -6.56 -8.15 12.41
C LEU A 104 -6.08 -7.01 13.29
N SER A 105 -6.67 -6.82 14.47
CA SER A 105 -6.24 -5.81 15.43
C SER A 105 -4.78 -6.03 15.83
N LYS A 106 -4.38 -7.29 16.05
CA LYS A 106 -2.98 -7.64 16.29
C LYS A 106 -2.09 -7.30 15.09
N VAL A 107 -2.50 -7.66 13.88
CA VAL A 107 -1.75 -7.28 12.66
C VAL A 107 -1.58 -5.76 12.57
N MET A 108 -2.64 -5.00 12.81
CA MET A 108 -2.60 -3.53 12.75
C MET A 108 -1.73 -2.91 13.84
N GLN A 109 -1.72 -3.48 15.06
CA GLN A 109 -0.84 -3.05 16.14
C GLN A 109 0.63 -3.31 15.77
N ASP A 110 0.95 -4.53 15.33
CA ASP A 110 2.30 -4.89 14.89
C ASP A 110 2.76 -3.96 13.75
N THR A 111 1.90 -3.76 12.74
CA THR A 111 2.16 -2.87 11.61
C THR A 111 2.36 -1.42 12.06
N ARG A 112 1.59 -0.93 13.04
CA ARG A 112 1.77 0.42 13.58
C ARG A 112 3.13 0.56 14.25
N VAL A 113 3.56 -0.42 15.04
CA VAL A 113 4.89 -0.40 15.67
C VAL A 113 5.98 -0.38 14.60
N GLU A 114 5.90 -1.24 13.57
CA GLU A 114 6.84 -1.25 12.44
C GLU A 114 6.80 0.06 11.64
N MET A 115 5.65 0.71 11.52
CA MET A 115 5.53 2.00 10.83
C MET A 115 6.28 3.11 11.57
N LEU A 116 6.18 3.14 12.90
CA LEU A 116 6.81 4.17 13.73
C LEU A 116 8.34 4.11 13.66
N THR A 117 8.94 2.95 13.34
CA THR A 117 10.40 2.83 13.17
C THR A 117 10.89 3.35 11.82
N ILE A 118 9.99 3.52 10.84
CA ILE A 118 10.29 4.08 9.51
C ILE A 118 10.30 5.62 9.56
N LEU A 119 9.48 6.20 10.43
CA LEU A 119 9.27 7.63 10.56
C LEU A 119 10.26 8.26 11.54
N THR A 120 10.56 9.55 11.36
CA THR A 120 11.30 10.32 12.39
C THR A 120 10.37 10.68 13.55
N PRO A 121 10.91 11.00 14.74
CA PRO A 121 10.10 11.45 15.88
C PRO A 121 9.15 12.61 15.55
N GLU A 122 9.60 13.57 14.73
CA GLU A 122 8.80 14.72 14.29
C GLU A 122 7.65 14.29 13.38
N GLN A 123 7.92 13.38 12.44
CA GLN A 123 6.90 12.81 11.55
C GLN A 123 5.88 11.98 12.34
N VAL A 124 6.30 11.25 13.38
CA VAL A 124 5.40 10.54 14.29
C VAL A 124 4.44 11.51 14.98
N LYS A 125 4.96 12.62 15.53
CA LYS A 125 4.11 13.65 16.16
C LYS A 125 3.10 14.22 15.16
N GLN A 126 3.51 14.50 13.93
CA GLN A 126 2.61 15.00 12.88
C GLN A 126 1.53 13.98 12.50
N LEU A 127 1.88 12.69 12.44
CA LEU A 127 0.94 11.63 12.15
C LEU A 127 -0.10 11.48 13.27
N GLN A 128 0.33 11.56 14.53
CA GLN A 128 -0.56 11.49 15.70
C GLN A 128 -1.49 12.69 15.78
N ALA A 129 -1.02 13.89 15.46
CA ALA A 129 -1.84 15.11 15.41
C ALA A 129 -2.83 15.15 14.22
N SER A 130 -2.74 14.20 13.30
CA SER A 130 -3.61 14.10 12.11
C SER A 130 -4.65 13.00 12.20
N GLN A 131 -4.71 12.27 13.32
CA GLN A 131 -5.74 11.28 13.66
C GLN A 131 -6.79 11.93 14.57
#